data_AF-A0A1Y3PU40-F1
#
_entry.id   AF-A0A1Y3PU40-F1
#
_cell.length_a   1.000
_cell.length_b   1.000
_cell.length_c   1.000
_cell.angle_alpha   90.00
_cell.angle_beta   90.00
_cell.angle_gamma   90.00
#
_symmetry.space_group_name_H-M   'P 1'
#
loop_
_entity.id
_entity.type
_entity.pdbx_description
1 polymer ?
#
loop_
_entity_poly.entity_id
_entity_poly.type
_entity_poly.pdbx_seq_one_letter_code
_entity_poly.pdbx_strand_id
1 'polypeptide(L)'
;MSKQELAAFSKAMHATFRKLAELRHGSPESAEAQAVIKEWYDLLNRIGTYSLEAFKGLGQLYVDDERFTKTIDAYGEGLAVFMRDAMAAYAENHAK
;
A
#
# COMPACT_ATOMS: atom_id res chain seq x y z
N MET A 1 13.00 3.03 16.58
CA MET A 1 11.60 3.40 16.86
C MET A 1 11.22 3.04 18.28
N SER A 2 10.63 3.99 19.00
CA SER A 2 9.93 3.80 20.27
C SER A 2 8.65 2.97 20.08
N LYS A 3 8.17 2.33 21.15
CA LYS A 3 6.85 1.64 21.16
C LYS A 3 5.71 2.56 20.71
N GLN A 4 5.80 3.86 21.00
CA GLN A 4 4.78 4.83 20.58
C GLN A 4 4.80 5.08 19.07
N GLU A 5 5.98 5.14 18.45
CA GLU A 5 6.11 5.35 16.99
C GLU A 5 5.60 4.15 16.22
N LEU A 6 5.87 2.93 16.72
CA LEU A 6 5.34 1.70 16.13
C LEU A 6 3.81 1.65 16.21
N ALA A 7 3.22 2.04 17.35
CA ALA A 7 1.78 2.10 17.52
C ALA A 7 1.12 3.14 16.59
N ALA A 8 1.74 4.31 16.43
CA ALA A 8 1.28 5.34 15.51
C ALA A 8 1.36 4.88 14.05
N PHE A 9 2.47 4.23 13.66
CA PHE A 9 2.63 3.65 12.33
C PHE A 9 1.57 2.58 12.04
N SER A 10 1.39 1.64 12.95
CA SER A 10 0.37 0.59 12.82
C SER A 10 -1.01 1.21 12.64
N LYS A 11 -1.40 2.18 13.47
CA LYS A 11 -2.69 2.89 13.33
C LYS A 11 -2.85 3.55 11.96
N ALA A 12 -1.81 4.23 11.47
CA ALA A 12 -1.83 4.87 10.15
C ALA A 12 -1.96 3.84 9.02
N MET A 13 -1.18 2.75 9.07
CA MET A 13 -1.27 1.63 8.12
C MET A 13 -2.69 1.05 8.07
N HIS A 14 -3.28 0.72 9.23
CA HIS A 14 -4.65 0.21 9.32
C HIS A 14 -5.66 1.18 8.69
N ALA A 15 -5.50 2.49 8.87
CA ALA A 15 -6.37 3.49 8.27
C ALA A 15 -6.23 3.54 6.75
N THR A 16 -5.00 3.55 6.24
CA THR A 16 -4.70 3.50 4.80
C THR A 16 -5.28 2.25 4.14
N PHE A 17 -5.12 1.08 4.76
CA PHE A 17 -5.63 -0.18 4.21
C PHE A 17 -7.15 -0.21 4.17
N ARG A 18 -7.84 0.35 5.17
CA ARG A 18 -9.31 0.50 5.12
C ARG A 18 -9.76 1.41 3.99
N LYS A 19 -9.12 2.56 3.80
CA LYS A 19 -9.44 3.47 2.68
C LYS A 19 -9.26 2.76 1.33
N LEU A 20 -8.14 2.06 1.14
CA LEU A 20 -7.88 1.29 -0.08
C LEU A 20 -8.87 0.15 -0.25
N ALA A 21 -9.29 -0.49 0.85
CA ALA A 21 -10.34 -1.50 0.81
C ALA A 21 -11.64 -0.92 0.26
N GLU A 22 -12.09 0.25 0.70
CA GLU A 22 -13.30 0.89 0.17
C GLU A 22 -13.17 1.24 -1.32
N LEU A 23 -11.98 1.69 -1.74
CA LEU A 23 -11.69 2.06 -3.13
C LEU A 23 -11.43 0.87 -4.05
N ARG A 24 -11.25 -0.35 -3.51
CA ARG A 24 -10.80 -1.53 -4.27
C ARG A 24 -11.72 -1.96 -5.40
N HIS A 25 -12.98 -1.52 -5.37
CA HIS A 25 -13.97 -1.79 -6.40
C HIS A 25 -13.86 -0.84 -7.61
N GLY A 26 -13.07 0.23 -7.50
CA GLY A 26 -12.81 1.20 -8.56
C GLY A 26 -11.50 0.93 -9.29
N SER A 27 -11.02 1.94 -10.01
CA SER A 27 -9.73 1.84 -10.71
C SER A 27 -8.55 2.05 -9.74
N PRO A 28 -7.52 1.17 -9.75
CA PRO A 28 -6.29 1.37 -8.97
C PRO A 28 -5.49 2.60 -9.41
N GLU A 29 -5.73 3.10 -10.62
CA GLU A 29 -5.10 4.31 -11.18
C GLU A 29 -5.91 5.58 -10.93
N SER A 30 -7.08 5.47 -10.30
CA SER A 30 -7.91 6.62 -9.96
C SER A 30 -7.16 7.60 -9.06
N ALA A 31 -7.46 8.90 -9.21
CA ALA A 31 -6.82 9.95 -8.41
C ALA A 31 -6.99 9.70 -6.89
N GLU A 32 -8.13 9.16 -6.48
CA GLU A 32 -8.42 8.79 -5.09
C GLU A 32 -7.51 7.64 -4.62
N ALA A 33 -7.41 6.56 -5.39
CA ALA A 33 -6.53 5.44 -5.06
C ALA A 33 -5.06 5.88 -5.01
N GLN A 34 -4.62 6.64 -6.02
CA GLN A 34 -3.24 7.14 -6.12
C GLN A 34 -2.88 8.11 -4.99
N ALA A 35 -3.83 8.93 -4.52
CA ALA A 35 -3.61 9.79 -3.34
C ALA A 35 -3.35 8.96 -2.08
N VAL A 36 -4.12 7.89 -1.85
CA VAL A 36 -3.95 7.01 -0.69
C VAL A 36 -2.68 6.15 -0.82
N ILE A 37 -2.33 5.72 -2.03
CA ILE A 37 -1.07 5.01 -2.30
C ILE A 37 0.15 5.92 -2.06
N LYS A 38 0.05 7.20 -2.39
CA LYS A 38 1.06 8.19 -2.03
C LYS A 38 1.21 8.28 -0.51
N GLU A 39 0.10 8.39 0.24
CA GLU A 39 0.13 8.37 1.71
C GLU A 39 0.84 7.11 2.23
N TRP A 40 0.60 5.95 1.60
CA TRP A 40 1.27 4.69 1.94
C TRP A 40 2.77 4.72 1.67
N TYR A 41 3.18 5.21 0.50
CA TYR A 41 4.59 5.35 0.12
C TYR A 41 5.35 6.29 1.06
N ASP A 42 4.76 7.45 1.37
CA ASP A 42 5.32 8.41 2.31
C ASP A 42 5.44 7.80 3.72
N LEU A 43 4.43 7.03 4.15
CA LEU A 43 4.44 6.36 5.45
C LEU A 43 5.54 5.30 5.55
N LEU A 44 5.74 4.48 4.51
CA LEU A 44 6.83 3.52 4.45
C LEU A 44 8.20 4.21 4.45
N ASN A 45 8.34 5.32 3.73
CA ASN A 45 9.57 6.12 3.70
C ASN A 45 9.88 6.87 5.01
N ARG A 46 8.95 6.91 5.98
CA ARG A 46 9.25 7.40 7.33
C ARG A 46 9.98 6.38 8.20
N ILE A 47 9.78 5.09 7.93
CA ILE A 47 10.35 4.00 8.75
C ILE A 47 11.50 3.26 8.04
N GLY A 48 11.67 3.49 6.74
CA GLY A 48 12.75 2.95 5.92
C GLY A 48 12.98 3.83 4.70
N THR A 49 13.79 3.37 3.77
CA THR A 49 14.00 4.07 2.49
C THR A 49 13.55 3.15 1.38
N TYR A 50 12.45 3.50 0.72
CA TYR A 50 11.88 2.75 -0.37
C TYR A 50 11.96 3.60 -1.63
N SER A 51 12.74 3.16 -2.61
CA SER A 51 12.64 3.71 -3.97
C SER A 51 11.29 3.34 -4.60
N LEU A 52 10.91 4.02 -5.68
CA LEU A 52 9.71 3.68 -6.45
C LEU A 52 9.75 2.23 -6.94
N GLU A 53 10.91 1.75 -7.36
CA GLU A 53 11.11 0.35 -7.76
C GLU A 53 10.93 -0.62 -6.59
N ALA A 54 11.50 -0.32 -5.42
CA ALA A 54 11.32 -1.13 -4.22
C ALA A 54 9.86 -1.17 -3.77
N PHE A 55 9.15 -0.05 -3.90
CA PHE A 55 7.72 0.05 -3.60
C PHE A 55 6.88 -0.79 -4.57
N LYS A 56 7.16 -0.72 -5.88
CA LYS A 56 6.53 -1.60 -6.88
C LYS A 56 6.78 -3.08 -6.58
N GLY A 57 8.02 -3.44 -6.24
CA GLY A 57 8.39 -4.80 -5.84
C GLY A 57 7.68 -5.28 -4.57
N LEU A 58 7.49 -4.39 -3.59
CA LEU A 58 6.74 -4.68 -2.37
C LEU A 58 5.27 -5.00 -2.69
N GLY A 59 4.66 -4.28 -3.63
CA GLY A 59 3.30 -4.58 -4.08
C GLY A 59 3.19 -5.96 -4.73
N GLN A 60 4.20 -6.40 -5.48
CA GLN A 60 4.25 -7.77 -6.03
C GLN A 60 4.35 -8.82 -4.92
N LEU A 61 5.17 -8.57 -3.88
CA LEU A 61 5.29 -9.48 -2.74
C LEU A 61 3.96 -9.70 -2.00
N TYR A 62 3.07 -8.70 -1.99
CA TYR A 62 1.75 -8.82 -1.36
C TYR A 62 0.85 -9.87 -2.00
N VAL A 63 1.05 -10.19 -3.28
CA VAL A 63 0.30 -11.22 -4.00
C VAL A 63 1.10 -12.50 -4.21
N ASP A 64 2.43 -12.39 -4.28
CA ASP A 64 3.32 -13.54 -4.52
C ASP A 64 3.41 -14.44 -3.28
N ASP A 65 3.35 -13.85 -2.08
CA ASP A 65 3.36 -14.59 -0.82
C ASP A 65 1.98 -14.52 -0.14
N GLU A 66 1.33 -15.68 -0.11
CA GLU A 66 -0.02 -15.87 0.42
C GLU A 66 -0.18 -15.39 1.88
N ARG A 67 0.90 -15.33 2.66
CA ARG A 67 0.84 -14.83 4.04
C ARG A 67 0.49 -13.34 4.06
N PHE A 68 1.07 -12.57 3.15
CA PHE A 68 0.74 -11.15 3.00
C PHE A 68 -0.62 -10.99 2.37
N THR A 69 -0.93 -11.78 1.33
CA THR A 69 -2.25 -11.75 0.69
C THR A 69 -3.35 -11.95 1.71
N LYS A 70 -3.29 -13.02 2.52
CA LYS A 70 -4.31 -13.29 3.56
C LYS A 70 -4.40 -12.17 4.62
N THR A 71 -3.27 -11.57 4.98
CA THR A 71 -3.25 -10.49 5.99
C THR A 71 -3.87 -9.20 5.44
N ILE A 72 -3.64 -8.89 4.17
CA ILE A 72 -4.16 -7.70 3.51
C ILE A 72 -5.62 -7.91 3.11
N ASP A 73 -5.97 -9.07 2.59
CA ASP A 73 -7.36 -9.41 2.22
C ASP A 73 -8.28 -9.53 3.45
N ALA A 74 -7.74 -9.64 4.66
CA ALA A 74 -8.52 -9.53 5.90
C ALA A 74 -9.24 -8.17 6.04
N TYR A 75 -8.79 -7.12 5.34
CA TYR A 75 -9.48 -5.82 5.28
C TYR A 75 -10.53 -5.78 4.17
N GLY A 76 -10.43 -6.66 3.18
CA GLY A 76 -11.33 -6.78 2.05
C GLY A 76 -10.77 -7.73 1.00
N GLU A 77 -11.57 -8.70 0.56
CA GLU A 77 -11.18 -9.64 -0.49
C GLU A 77 -10.74 -8.90 -1.76
N GLY A 78 -9.60 -9.33 -2.33
CA GLY A 78 -8.99 -8.73 -3.52
C GLY A 78 -8.17 -7.46 -3.25
N LEU A 79 -8.01 -7.04 -2.00
CA LEU A 79 -7.25 -5.82 -1.66
C LEU A 79 -5.76 -5.98 -2.01
N ALA A 80 -5.16 -7.14 -1.77
CA ALA A 80 -3.74 -7.35 -2.08
C ALA A 80 -3.43 -7.12 -3.57
N VAL A 81 -4.31 -7.62 -4.44
CA VAL A 81 -4.21 -7.43 -5.91
C VAL A 81 -4.40 -5.97 -6.28
N PHE A 82 -5.43 -5.32 -5.72
CA PHE A 82 -5.66 -3.89 -5.94
C PHE A 82 -4.46 -3.03 -5.53
N MET A 83 -3.88 -3.31 -4.36
CA MET A 83 -2.70 -2.62 -3.86
C MET A 83 -1.50 -2.81 -4.79
N ARG A 84 -1.23 -4.05 -5.24
CA ARG A 84 -0.16 -4.32 -6.21
C ARG A 84 -0.28 -3.44 -7.44
N ASP A 85 -1.47 -3.41 -8.05
CA ASP A 85 -1.70 -2.67 -9.29
C ASP A 85 -1.61 -1.15 -9.05
N ALA A 86 -2.17 -0.65 -7.95
CA ALA A 86 -2.13 0.76 -7.61
C ALA A 86 -0.70 1.23 -7.26
N MET A 87 0.10 0.41 -6.57
CA MET A 87 1.51 0.68 -6.27
C MET A 87 2.37 0.66 -7.55
N ALA A 88 2.11 -0.26 -8.47
CA ALA A 88 2.80 -0.32 -9.76
C ALA A 88 2.53 0.94 -10.59
N ALA A 89 1.26 1.34 -10.72
CA ALA A 89 0.87 2.57 -11.41
C ALA A 89 1.48 3.82 -10.77
N TYR A 90 1.53 3.88 -9.44
CA TYR A 90 2.16 4.99 -8.73
C TYR A 90 3.66 5.11 -9.07
N ALA A 91 4.38 3.99 -9.03
CA ALA A 91 5.79 3.95 -9.36
C ALA A 91 6.05 4.36 -10.83
N GLU A 92 5.24 3.85 -11.76
CA GLU A 92 5.39 4.17 -13.20
C GLU A 92 5.09 5.63 -13.52
N ASN A 93 4.12 6.23 -12.83
CA ASN A 93 3.79 7.65 -12.99
C ASN A 93 4.86 8.59 -12.42
N HIS A 94 5.63 8.16 -11.42
CA HIS A 94 6.64 8.99 -10.74
C HIS A 94 8.09 8.67 -11.14
N ALA A 95 8.32 7.63 -11.94
CA ALA A 95 9.65 7.26 -12.45
C ALA A 95 10.10 8.07 -13.69
N LYS A 96 9.37 9.14 -14.06
CA LYS A 96 9.66 10.00 -15.21
C LYS A 96 10.49 11.23 -14.84
#